data_AF-A0A9D9L460-F1
#
_entry.id   AF-A0A9D9L460-F1
#
_cell.length_a   1.000
_cell.length_b   1.000
_cell.length_c   1.000
_cell.angle_alpha   90.00
_cell.angle_beta   90.00
_cell.angle_gamma   90.00
#
_symmetry.space_group_name_H-M   'P 1'
#
loop_
_entity.id
_entity.type
_entity.pdbx_description
1 polymer ?
#
loop_
_entity_poly.entity_id
_entity_poly.type
_entity_poly.pdbx_seq_one_letter_code
_entity_poly.pdbx_strand_id
1 'polypeptide(L)' 'MKRKVQRKPVSAEQHKNMMRCVAGIMAIEGLTMSDASIHNLDRYVSGHVDYQEILSELKAKYQREK' A
#
# COMPACT_ATOMS: atom_id res chain seq x y z
N MET A 1 -20.08 -1.66 14.80
CA MET A 1 -19.08 -2.72 14.51
C MET A 1 -18.40 -2.38 13.19
N LYS A 2 -17.08 -2.14 13.17
CA LYS A 2 -16.36 -2.03 11.90
C LYS A 2 -16.40 -3.40 11.25
N ARG A 3 -17.04 -3.53 10.07
CA ARG A 3 -17.01 -4.78 9.28
C ARG A 3 -15.54 -5.08 9.00
N LYS A 4 -14.97 -6.11 9.63
CA LYS A 4 -13.70 -6.67 9.19
C LYS A 4 -13.95 -7.23 7.80
N VAL A 5 -13.53 -6.50 6.77
CA VAL A 5 -13.52 -7.01 5.41
C VAL A 5 -12.58 -8.21 5.45
N GLN A 6 -13.14 -9.42 5.42
CA GLN A 6 -12.35 -10.63 5.27
C GLN A 6 -11.79 -10.58 3.84
N ARG A 7 -10.59 -10.01 3.70
CA ARG A 7 -9.86 -10.07 2.45
C ARG A 7 -9.43 -11.51 2.26
N LYS A 8 -9.82 -12.10 1.13
CA LYS A 8 -9.28 -13.41 0.74
C LYS A 8 -7.76 -13.27 0.67
N PRO A 9 -7.00 -14.26 1.16
CA PRO A 9 -5.55 -14.24 1.02
C PRO A 9 -5.20 -14.13 -0.47
N VAL A 10 -4.35 -13.17 -0.79
CA VAL A 10 -3.86 -12.92 -2.14
C VAL A 10 -2.76 -13.92 -2.44
N SER A 11 -2.82 -14.59 -3.59
CA SER A 11 -1.72 -15.48 -4.00
C SER A 11 -0.46 -14.67 -4.29
N ALA A 12 0.73 -15.28 -4.13
CA ALA A 12 2.00 -14.62 -4.42
C ALA A 12 2.08 -14.04 -5.85
N GLU A 13 1.43 -14.71 -6.81
CA GLU A 13 1.36 -14.25 -8.19
C GLU A 13 0.44 -13.04 -8.38
N GLN A 14 -0.73 -13.04 -7.73
CA GLN A 14 -1.61 -11.88 -7.71
C GLN A 14 -0.93 -10.67 -7.04
N HIS A 15 -0.21 -10.91 -5.93
CA HIS A 15 0.56 -9.87 -5.23
C HIS A 15 1.60 -9.23 -6.15
N LYS A 16 2.40 -10.07 -6.82
CA LYS A 16 3.42 -9.63 -7.79
C LYS A 16 2.82 -8.84 -8.95
N ASN A 17 1.68 -9.27 -9.48
CA ASN A 17 0.99 -8.57 -10.56
C ASN A 17 0.46 -7.20 -10.12
N MET A 18 -0.14 -7.12 -8.94
CA MET A 18 -0.62 -5.83 -8.40
C MET A 18 0.53 -4.83 -8.17
N MET A 19 1.67 -5.28 -7.62
CA MET A 19 2.84 -4.41 -7.46
C MET A 19 3.38 -3.91 -8.80
N ARG A 20 3.46 -4.80 -9.81
CA ARG A 20 3.90 -4.42 -11.17
C ARG A 20 2.94 -3.44 -11.84
N CYS A 21 1.64 -3.63 -11.69
CA CYS A 21 0.64 -2.71 -12.24
C CYS A 21 0.79 -1.30 -11.66
N VAL A 22 0.91 -1.17 -10.34
CA VAL A 22 1.06 0.16 -9.71
C VAL A 22 2.39 0.80 -10.12
N ALA A 23 3.49 0.05 -10.08
CA ALA A 23 4.79 0.57 -10.51
C ALA A 23 4.77 1.03 -11.98
N GLY A 24 4.07 0.30 -12.85
CA GLY A 24 3.90 0.67 -14.26
C GLY A 24 3.13 1.97 -14.46
N ILE A 25 2.01 2.17 -13.73
CA ILE A 25 1.23 3.41 -13.79
C ILE A 25 2.06 4.60 -13.30
N MET A 26 2.75 4.44 -12.16
CA MET A 26 3.63 5.47 -11.62
C MET A 26 4.70 5.88 -12.65
N ALA A 27 5.34 4.90 -13.31
CA ALA A 27 6.35 5.17 -14.32
C ALA A 27 5.78 5.90 -15.55
N ILE A 28 4.56 5.57 -16.00
CA ILE A 28 3.87 6.28 -17.08
C ILE A 28 3.62 7.75 -16.70
N GLU A 29 3.32 8.02 -15.43
CA GLU A 29 3.17 9.38 -14.90
C GLU A 29 4.51 10.11 -14.64
N GLY A 30 5.65 9.47 -14.94
CA GLY A 30 6.97 10.04 -14.67
C GLY A 30 7.36 10.03 -13.19
N LEU A 31 6.69 9.20 -12.39
CA LEU A 31 6.92 9.05 -10.95
C LEU A 31 7.70 7.78 -10.65
N THR A 32 8.57 7.85 -9.64
CA THR A 32 9.26 6.69 -9.06
C THR A 32 8.73 6.43 -7.66
N MET A 33 8.48 5.16 -7.33
CA MET A 33 8.06 4.79 -5.99
C MET A 33 9.24 4.85 -5.02
N SER A 34 9.05 5.51 -3.87
CA SER A 34 10.01 5.44 -2.76
C SER A 34 9.94 4.09 -2.05
N ASP A 35 10.99 3.70 -1.33
CA ASP A 35 11.00 2.48 -0.50
C ASP A 35 9.83 2.46 0.50
N ALA A 36 9.49 3.62 1.09
CA ALA A 36 8.35 3.75 1.98
C ALA A 36 7.01 3.51 1.27
N SER A 37 6.87 3.99 0.03
CA SER A 37 5.68 3.74 -0.78
C SER A 37 5.54 2.25 -1.14
N ILE A 38 6.65 1.59 -1.49
CA ILE A 38 6.69 0.16 -1.81
C ILE A 38 6.30 -0.67 -0.59
N HIS A 39 6.91 -0.39 0.57
CA HIS A 39 6.62 -1.10 1.83
C HIS A 39 5.15 -0.96 2.26
N ASN A 40 4.59 0.24 2.16
CA ASN A 40 3.18 0.48 2.49
C ASN A 40 2.25 -0.28 1.54
N LEU A 41 2.56 -0.31 0.24
CA LEU A 41 1.79 -1.07 -0.73
C LEU A 41 1.89 -2.58 -0.51
N ASP A 42 3.07 -3.09 -0.21
CA ASP A 42 3.30 -4.52 0.01
C ASP A 42 2.45 -5.06 1.18
N ARG A 43 2.48 -4.36 2.31
CA ARG A 43 1.69 -4.73 3.50
C ARG A 43 0.19 -4.57 3.27
N TYR A 44 -0.24 -3.59 2.47
CA TYR A 44 -1.64 -3.39 2.11
C TYR A 44 -2.19 -4.52 1.23
N VAL A 45 -1.47 -4.86 0.16
CA VAL A 45 -1.89 -5.88 -0.81
C VAL A 45 -1.83 -7.27 -0.20
N SER A 46 -0.85 -7.54 0.67
CA SER A 46 -0.78 -8.78 1.45
C SER A 46 -1.86 -8.88 2.53
N GLY A 47 -2.62 -7.81 2.79
CA GLY A 47 -3.68 -7.78 3.80
C GLY A 47 -3.17 -7.68 5.25
N HIS A 48 -1.88 -7.39 5.47
CA HIS A 48 -1.30 -7.20 6.79
C HIS A 48 -1.79 -5.92 7.48
N VAL A 49 -2.03 -4.87 6.70
CA VAL A 49 -2.57 -3.58 7.18
C VAL A 49 -3.73 -3.13 6.30
N ASP A 50 -4.64 -2.37 6.90
CA ASP A 50 -5.70 -1.72 6.16
C ASP A 50 -5.27 -0.33 5.66
N TYR A 51 -6.05 0.23 4.73
CA TYR A 51 -5.76 1.53 4.14
C TYR A 51 -5.82 2.69 5.17
N GLN A 52 -6.74 2.61 6.14
CA GLN A 52 -6.89 3.65 7.17
C GLN A 52 -5.72 3.65 8.15
N GLU A 53 -5.15 2.48 8.42
CA GLU A 53 -3.93 2.35 9.23
C GLU A 53 -2.75 3.04 8.54
N ILE A 54 -2.51 2.75 7.25
CA ILE A 54 -1.46 3.44 6.47
C ILE A 54 -1.67 4.96 6.46
N LEU A 55 -2.91 5.42 6.24
CA LEU A 55 -3.22 6.86 6.26
C LEU A 55 -2.93 7.50 7.62
N SER A 56 -3.20 6.77 8.70
CA SER A 56 -2.94 7.25 10.07
C SER A 56 -1.43 7.36 10.33
N GLU A 57 -0.64 6.37 9.90
CA GLU A 57 0.82 6.40 9.98
C GLU A 57 1.42 7.57 9.18
N LEU A 58 0.96 7.76 7.94
CA LEU A 58 1.41 8.87 7.09
C LEU A 58 1.04 10.23 7.70
N LYS A 59 -0.17 10.39 8.21
CA LYS A 59 -0.59 11.61 8.91
C LYS A 59 0.29 11.89 10.12
N ALA A 60 0.56 10.88 10.94
CA ALA A 60 1.43 11.02 12.11
C ALA A 60 2.89 11.35 11.74
N LYS A 61 3.40 10.85 10.60
CA LYS A 61 4.74 11.20 10.09
C LYS A 61 4.81 12.69 9.75
N TYR A 62 3.95 13.15 8.85
CA TYR A 62 4.02 14.52 8.31
C TYR A 62 3.48 15.60 9.27
N GLN A 63 2.73 15.23 10.32
CA GLN A 63 2.35 16.15 11.38
C GLN A 63 3.45 16.38 12.41
N ARG A 64 4.39 15.44 12.59
CA ARG A 64 5.55 15.59 13.49
C ARG A 64 6.69 16.41 12.88
N GLU A 65 6.73 16.46 11.55
CA GLU A 65 7.71 17.22 10.78
C GLU A 65 7.29 18.68 10.53
N LYS A 66 6.21 19.14 11.20
CA LYS A 66 5.62 20.47 11.06
C LYS A 66 5.76 21.27 12.36
#